data_AF-A0AAV6WWU1-F1
#
_entry.id   AF-A0AAV6WWU1-F1
#
_cell.length_a   1.000
_cell.length_b   1.000
_cell.length_c   1.000
_cell.angle_alpha   90.00
_cell.angle_beta   90.00
_cell.angle_gamma   90.00
#
_symmetry.space_group_name_H-M   'P 1'
#
loop_
_entity.id
_entity.type
_entity.pdbx_description
1 polymer ?
#
loop_
_entity_poly.entity_id
_entity_poly.type
_entity_poly.pdbx_seq_one_letter_code
_entity_poly.pdbx_strand_id
1 'polypeptide(L)'
;MSGRTANYRDDKDVISCQAYMETSQDPITGISQTSDRSWARVTTIFNNSKNSSYADHGQRSLQCRYSDIEAGVKRLVHSIKHVESQNPSGASEQTIVSNA
;
A
#
# COMPACT_ATOMS: atom_id res chain seq x y z
N MET A 1 21.43 -16.85 11.98
CA MET A 1 20.20 -16.12 12.39
C MET A 1 19.03 -16.78 11.69
N SER A 2 18.11 -17.38 12.44
CA SER A 2 16.93 -18.04 11.86
C SER A 2 16.05 -16.96 11.22
N GLY A 3 16.05 -16.90 9.88
CA GLY A 3 15.20 -15.99 9.14
C GLY A 3 13.76 -16.33 9.45
N ARG A 4 12.99 -15.36 9.97
CA ARG A 4 11.55 -15.51 10.18
C ARG A 4 10.95 -15.95 8.85
N THR A 5 10.44 -17.17 8.78
CA THR A 5 9.70 -17.64 7.61
C THR A 5 8.56 -16.67 7.34
N ALA A 6 8.48 -16.16 6.11
CA ALA A 6 7.46 -15.19 5.72
C ALA A 6 6.08 -15.86 5.82
N ASN A 7 5.38 -15.66 6.94
CA ASN A 7 4.00 -16.11 7.13
C ASN A 7 2.98 -15.30 6.30
N TYR A 8 3.46 -14.32 5.54
CA TYR A 8 2.73 -13.63 4.50
C TYR A 8 3.14 -14.22 3.15
N ARG A 9 2.19 -14.93 2.55
CA ARG A 9 2.22 -15.36 1.16
C ARG A 9 1.55 -14.25 0.32
N ASP A 10 1.91 -14.18 -0.95
CA ASP A 10 1.45 -13.14 -1.88
C ASP A 10 -0.08 -12.97 -1.89
N ASP A 11 -0.82 -14.07 -1.69
CA ASP A 11 -2.28 -14.07 -1.62
C ASP A 11 -2.85 -13.30 -0.42
N LYS A 12 -2.23 -13.42 0.75
CA LYS A 12 -2.63 -12.65 1.95
C LYS A 12 -2.38 -11.16 1.77
N ASP A 13 -1.29 -10.80 1.11
CA ASP A 13 -0.98 -9.39 0.84
C ASP A 13 -1.97 -8.78 -0.15
N VAL A 14 -2.36 -9.54 -1.19
CA VAL A 14 -3.41 -9.12 -2.13
C VAL A 14 -4.73 -8.86 -1.40
N ILE A 15 -5.18 -9.79 -0.54
CA ILE A 15 -6.43 -9.62 0.23
C ILE A 15 -6.31 -8.42 1.18
N SER A 16 -5.15 -8.24 1.83
CA SER A 16 -4.92 -7.09 2.71
C SER A 16 -5.00 -5.76 1.97
N CYS A 17 -4.43 -5.67 0.77
CA CYS A 17 -4.51 -4.49 -0.09
C CYS A 17 -5.94 -4.22 -0.55
N GLN A 18 -6.67 -5.26 -0.95
CA GLN A 18 -8.06 -5.14 -1.36
C GLN A 18 -8.95 -4.63 -0.22
N ALA A 19 -8.83 -5.23 0.98
CA ALA A 19 -9.58 -4.81 2.16
C ALA A 19 -9.31 -3.35 2.54
N TYR A 20 -8.05 -2.91 2.41
CA TYR A 20 -7.68 -1.51 2.60
C TYR A 20 -8.33 -0.59 1.56
N MET A 21 -8.27 -0.96 0.27
CA MET A 21 -8.89 -0.18 -0.81
C MET A 21 -10.39 -0.03 -0.61
N GLU A 22 -11.10 -1.12 -0.35
CA GLU A 22 -12.54 -1.12 -0.08
C GLU A 22 -12.90 -0.21 1.10
N THR A 23 -12.09 -0.22 2.16
CA THR A 23 -12.32 0.68 3.31
C THR A 23 -12.06 2.14 2.98
N SER A 24 -10.99 2.42 2.22
CA SER A 24 -10.57 3.79 1.89
C SER A 24 -11.44 4.46 0.82
N GLN A 25 -12.10 3.67 -0.01
CA GLN A 25 -12.95 4.11 -1.12
C GLN A 25 -14.44 3.98 -0.80
N ASP A 26 -14.82 3.59 0.42
CA ASP A 26 -16.22 3.44 0.81
C ASP A 26 -16.94 4.80 0.81
N PRO A 27 -17.92 5.01 -0.09
CA PRO A 27 -18.64 6.27 -0.20
C PRO A 27 -19.59 6.53 0.96
N ILE A 28 -20.03 5.50 1.70
CA ILE A 28 -21.03 5.64 2.76
C ILE A 28 -20.38 6.21 4.01
N THR A 29 -19.27 5.61 4.43
CA THR A 29 -18.65 5.95 5.71
C THR A 29 -17.58 7.04 5.60
N GLY A 30 -17.16 7.37 4.36
CA GLY A 30 -16.25 8.48 4.04
C GLY A 30 -14.84 8.35 4.63
N ILE A 31 -14.00 9.36 4.37
CA ILE A 31 -12.60 9.41 4.81
C ILE A 31 -12.39 10.02 6.21
N SER A 32 -13.43 10.57 6.83
CA SER A 32 -13.38 11.27 8.13
C SER A 32 -13.43 10.31 9.33
N GLN A 33 -12.60 9.26 9.31
CA GLN A 33 -12.52 8.26 10.36
C GLN A 33 -11.18 8.32 11.08
N THR A 34 -11.19 7.93 12.35
CA THR A 34 -9.93 7.68 13.06
C THR A 34 -9.20 6.51 12.42
N SER A 35 -7.87 6.54 12.47
CA SER A 35 -7.04 5.44 11.95
C SER A 35 -7.41 4.09 12.57
N ASP A 36 -7.71 4.07 13.87
CA ASP A 36 -8.13 2.85 14.54
C ASP A 36 -9.43 2.27 13.97
N ARG A 37 -10.44 3.13 13.73
CA ARG A 37 -11.72 2.72 13.16
C ARG A 37 -11.59 2.22 11.73
N SER A 38 -10.76 2.87 10.91
CA SER A 38 -10.52 2.38 9.54
C SER A 38 -9.83 1.01 9.57
N TRP A 39 -8.82 0.83 10.42
CA TRP A 39 -8.12 -0.45 10.54
C TRP A 39 -8.96 -1.58 11.14
N ALA A 40 -9.90 -1.27 12.03
CA ALA A 40 -10.87 -2.25 12.52
C ALA A 40 -11.73 -2.79 11.35
N ARG A 41 -12.17 -1.91 10.44
CA ARG A 41 -12.93 -2.31 9.24
C ARG A 41 -12.10 -3.13 8.27
N VAL A 42 -10.86 -2.70 8.00
CA VAL A 42 -9.92 -3.47 7.17
C VAL A 42 -9.72 -4.87 7.75
N THR A 43 -9.59 -4.99 9.07
CA THR A 43 -9.41 -6.27 9.76
C THR A 43 -10.65 -7.16 9.60
N THR A 44 -11.84 -6.60 9.73
CA THR A 44 -13.11 -7.32 9.50
C THR A 44 -13.21 -7.82 8.07
N ILE A 45 -12.98 -6.95 7.08
CA ILE A 45 -13.04 -7.33 5.65
C ILE A 45 -12.01 -8.41 5.35
N PHE A 46 -10.77 -8.26 5.81
CA PHE A 46 -9.72 -9.26 5.62
C PHE A 46 -10.10 -10.63 6.20
N ASN A 47 -10.58 -10.67 7.45
CA ASN A 47 -10.92 -11.94 8.10
C ASN A 47 -12.17 -12.61 7.50
N ASN A 48 -13.05 -11.83 6.86
CA ASN A 48 -14.20 -12.36 6.13
C ASN A 48 -13.82 -12.88 4.73
N SER A 49 -12.84 -12.25 4.08
CA SER A 49 -12.42 -12.58 2.70
C SER A 49 -11.30 -13.62 2.62
N LYS A 50 -10.59 -13.89 3.72
CA LYS A 50 -9.50 -14.88 3.75
C LYS A 50 -10.02 -16.31 3.57
N ASN A 51 -9.14 -17.18 3.07
CA ASN A 51 -9.38 -18.61 3.06
C ASN A 51 -9.64 -19.12 4.50
N SER A 52 -10.63 -20.00 4.67
CA SER A 52 -11.01 -20.55 5.98
C SER A 52 -9.89 -21.34 6.67
N SER A 53 -8.90 -21.83 5.92
CA SER A 53 -7.69 -22.46 6.47
C SER A 53 -6.73 -21.47 7.14
N TYR A 54 -6.88 -20.16 6.93
CA TYR A 54 -6.04 -19.14 7.53
C TYR A 54 -6.58 -18.75 8.89
N ALA A 55 -5.69 -18.73 9.89
CA ALA A 55 -6.01 -18.18 11.20
C ALA A 55 -6.42 -16.70 11.08
N ASP A 56 -7.24 -16.24 12.01
CA ASP A 56 -7.60 -14.83 12.11
C ASP A 56 -6.37 -13.98 12.40
N HIS A 57 -6.29 -12.85 11.70
CA HIS A 57 -5.23 -11.89 11.88
C HIS A 57 -5.72 -10.72 12.73
N GLY A 58 -4.93 -10.37 13.74
CA GLY A 58 -5.17 -9.17 14.55
C GLY A 58 -4.81 -7.90 13.79
N GLN A 59 -5.50 -6.81 14.13
CA GLN A 59 -5.35 -5.49 13.51
C GLN A 59 -3.89 -5.03 13.45
N ARG A 60 -3.13 -5.18 14.55
CA ARG A 60 -1.72 -4.75 14.60
C ARG A 60 -0.84 -5.51 13.61
N SER A 61 -1.09 -6.80 13.41
CA SER A 61 -0.33 -7.61 12.44
C SER A 61 -0.57 -7.12 11.01
N LEU A 62 -1.84 -6.86 10.67
CA LEU A 62 -2.23 -6.35 9.35
C LEU A 62 -1.66 -4.96 9.10
N GLN A 63 -1.75 -4.06 10.09
CA GLN A 63 -1.16 -2.72 10.02
C GLN A 63 0.35 -2.78 9.74
N CYS A 64 1.09 -3.59 10.51
CA CYS A 64 2.53 -3.71 10.31
C CYS A 64 2.87 -4.22 8.91
N ARG A 65 2.21 -5.30 8.45
CA ARG A 65 2.46 -5.84 7.11
C ARG A 65 2.12 -4.84 6.02
N TYR A 66 0.97 -4.17 6.12
CA TYR A 66 0.55 -3.19 5.13
C TYR A 66 1.51 -2.00 5.08
N SER A 67 2.06 -1.56 6.21
CA SER A 67 3.07 -0.50 6.24
C SER A 67 4.34 -0.89 5.47
N ASP A 68 4.76 -2.16 5.52
CA ASP A 68 5.91 -2.64 4.74
C ASP A 68 5.60 -2.60 3.24
N ILE A 69 4.40 -3.03 2.84
CA ILE A 69 3.91 -2.98 1.45
C ILE A 69 3.87 -1.52 0.97
N GLU A 70 3.26 -0.63 1.75
CA GLU A 70 3.11 0.79 1.44
C GLU A 70 4.49 1.46 1.26
N ALA A 71 5.48 1.10 2.09
CA ALA A 71 6.85 1.59 1.94
C ALA A 71 7.48 1.14 0.60
N GLY A 72 7.22 -0.09 0.17
CA GLY A 72 7.62 -0.60 -1.15
C GLY A 72 6.97 0.18 -2.29
N VAL A 73 5.65 0.39 -2.21
CA VAL A 73 4.88 1.16 -3.21
C VAL A 73 5.39 2.61 -3.29
N LYS A 74 5.65 3.26 -2.15
CA LYS A 74 6.19 4.63 -2.11
C LYS A 74 7.54 4.74 -2.81
N ARG A 75 8.44 3.77 -2.64
CA ARG A 75 9.74 3.74 -3.35
C ARG A 75 9.56 3.62 -4.85
N LEU A 76 8.65 2.75 -5.31
CA LEU A 76 8.34 2.58 -6.73
C LEU A 76 7.79 3.89 -7.34
N VAL A 77 6.78 4.47 -6.71
CA VAL A 77 6.16 5.73 -7.14
C VAL A 77 7.18 6.86 -7.18
N HIS A 78 8.04 6.96 -6.17
CA HIS A 78 9.11 7.96 -6.16
C HIS A 78 10.09 7.78 -7.33
N SER A 79 10.47 6.54 -7.62
CA SER A 79 11.37 6.23 -8.73
C SER A 79 10.75 6.60 -10.09
N ILE A 80 9.46 6.30 -10.28
CA ILE A 80 8.72 6.69 -11.49
C ILE A 80 8.70 8.22 -11.64
N LYS A 81 8.31 8.94 -10.59
CA LYS A 81 8.28 10.41 -10.59
C LYS A 81 9.66 11.02 -10.86
N HIS A 82 10.72 10.40 -10.36
CA HIS A 82 12.08 10.84 -10.64
C HIS A 82 12.38 10.74 -12.13
N VAL A 83 12.12 9.59 -12.77
CA VAL A 83 12.31 9.40 -14.21
C VAL A 83 11.45 10.36 -15.04
N GLU A 84 10.18 10.56 -14.66
CA GLU A 84 9.30 11.53 -15.31
C GLU A 84 9.84 12.96 -15.21
N SER A 85 10.38 13.35 -14.05
CA SER A 85 10.97 14.68 -13.87
C SER A 85 12.22 14.94 -14.71
N GLN A 86 12.93 13.89 -15.11
CA GLN A 86 14.10 13.98 -15.99
C GLN A 86 13.71 14.09 -17.48
N ASN A 87 12.44 13.93 -17.81
CA ASN A 87 11.92 14.09 -19.18
C ASN A 87 11.05 15.35 -19.26
N PRO A 88 11.63 16.56 -19.29
CA PRO A 88 10.86 17.79 -19.39
C PRO A 88 10.22 17.90 -20.77
N SER A 89 8.98 17.43 -20.91
CA SER A 89 8.17 17.73 -22.09
C SER A 89 7.95 19.25 -22.15
N GLY A 90 8.73 19.94 -22.98
CA GLY A 90 8.70 21.40 -23.12
C GLY A 90 10.03 22.12 -22.86
N ALA A 91 11.13 21.42 -22.56
CA ALA A 91 12.44 22.05 -22.55
C ALA A 91 12.86 22.44 -23.97
N SER A 92 13.06 23.75 -24.21
CA SER A 92 13.76 24.25 -25.39
C SER A 92 15.18 23.69 -25.41
N GLU A 93 15.76 23.47 -26.60
CA GLU A 93 17.19 23.12 -26.75
C GLU A 93 18.09 24.05 -25.92
N GLN A 94 17.69 25.32 -25.77
CA GLN A 94 18.40 26.32 -24.97
C GLN A 94 18.37 26.03 -23.46
N THR A 95 17.29 25.45 -22.95
CA THR A 95 17.15 25.06 -21.53
C THR A 95 17.97 23.81 -21.19
N ILE A 96 18.16 22.92 -22.18
CA ILE A 96 18.99 21.72 -22.03
C ILE A 96 20.48 22.13 -21.99
N VAL A 97 20.91 23.05 -22.86
CA VAL A 97 22.30 23.53 -22.92
C VAL A 97 22.68 24.40 -21.72
N SER A 98 21.75 25.16 -21.13
CA SER A 98 22.05 25.98 -19.94
C SER A 98 22.20 25.19 -18.65
N ASN A 99 21.70 23.95 -18.60
CA ASN A 99 21.71 23.08 -17.43
C ASN A 99 22.79 21.98 -17.52
N ALA A 100 23.62 21.98 -18.57
CA ALA A 100 24.78 21.12 -18.77
C ALA A 100 26.06 21.79 -18.27
#